data_AF-A0A2A9PEU7-F1
#
_entry.id   AF-A0A2A9PEU7-F1
#
_cell.length_a   1.000
_cell.length_b   1.000
_cell.length_c   1.000
_cell.angle_alpha   90.00
_cell.angle_beta   90.00
_cell.angle_gamma   90.00
#
_symmetry.space_group_name_H-M   'P 1'
#
loop_
_entity.id
_entity.type
_entity.pdbx_description
1 polymer ?
#
loop_
_entity_poly.entity_id
_entity_poly.type
_entity_poly.pdbx_seq_one_letter_code
_entity_poly.pdbx_strand_id
1 'polypeptide(L)'
;MDVIRATLQPVTHNLPLPLQDLGISLLGPRCYNTLVLEIDLSAHECLKLAVSKGLGIAIVCAASIVKLPQIIKLVRARSAHGVSFLSYLLETSALLITLAYNFRNRFPFSTYGESALILAQDLVISVLLLNYGGRAPAAAVLVAVLAAAAALLFADGPLGHDTLGYLQAGAGLLGVASKLPQIMAIWQQGGTGQLSAFAVFNYLLGSLSRIFTTLQEVDDKLILYGFVSGFILNAILALQMLYYWNAPSEKARGKRREAPMAMTTATSMSGKSPTTRRRG
;
A
#
# COMPACT_ATOMS: atom_id res chain seq x y z
N MET A 1 28.12 7.24 22.78
CA MET A 1 26.85 7.22 23.54
C MET A 1 26.74 8.42 24.46
N ASP A 2 27.83 8.82 25.13
CA ASP A 2 27.81 9.89 26.15
C ASP A 2 27.48 11.28 25.60
N VAL A 3 27.92 11.60 24.37
CA VAL A 3 27.57 12.87 23.69
C VAL A 3 26.06 12.96 23.38
N ILE A 4 25.45 11.85 22.98
CA ILE A 4 24.00 11.77 22.69
C ILE A 4 23.21 11.84 24.00
N ARG A 5 23.69 11.15 25.04
CA ARG A 5 23.09 11.18 26.37
C ARG A 5 23.11 12.59 26.96
N ALA A 6 24.27 13.27 26.94
CA ALA A 6 24.42 14.61 27.48
C ALA A 6 23.61 15.68 26.74
N THR A 7 23.33 15.50 25.45
CA THR A 7 22.55 16.44 24.64
C THR A 7 21.03 16.22 24.76
N LEU A 8 20.59 14.97 24.87
CA LEU A 8 19.16 14.63 24.90
C LEU A 8 18.56 14.53 26.30
N GLN A 9 19.31 14.13 27.33
CA GLN A 9 18.80 14.02 28.71
C GLN A 9 18.13 15.30 29.26
N PRO A 10 18.67 16.51 29.07
CA PRO A 10 17.98 17.72 29.54
C PRO A 10 16.65 17.98 28.81
N VAL A 11 16.52 17.51 27.56
CA VAL A 11 15.26 17.60 26.80
C VAL A 11 14.29 16.52 27.25
N THR A 12 14.77 15.29 27.49
CA THR A 12 13.92 14.15 27.86
C THR A 12 13.31 14.27 29.25
N HIS A 13 14.06 14.79 30.23
CA HIS A 13 13.55 15.04 31.58
C HIS A 13 12.58 16.23 31.67
N ASN A 14 12.64 17.17 30.72
CA ASN A 14 11.76 18.34 30.69
C ASN A 14 10.57 18.17 29.73
N LEU A 15 10.28 16.94 29.29
CA LEU A 15 9.11 16.71 28.45
C LEU A 15 7.81 17.08 29.20
N PRO A 16 6.85 17.74 28.55
CA PRO A 16 5.57 18.06 29.17
C PRO A 16 4.79 16.78 29.50
N LEU A 17 4.06 16.80 30.61
CA LEU A 17 3.33 15.64 31.17
C LEU A 17 2.52 14.83 30.13
N PRO A 18 1.76 15.45 29.19
CA PRO A 18 1.00 14.69 28.19
C PRO A 18 1.88 13.83 27.28
N LEU A 19 3.10 14.27 26.98
CA LEU A 19 4.03 13.52 26.14
C LEU A 19 4.73 12.42 26.95
N GLN A 20 4.96 12.64 28.25
CA GLN A 20 5.46 11.59 29.14
C GLN A 20 4.44 10.47 29.29
N ASP A 21 3.18 10.81 29.57
CA ASP A 21 2.09 9.84 29.70
C ASP A 21 1.88 9.04 28.42
N LEU A 22 1.95 9.70 27.25
CA LEU A 22 1.87 9.01 25.97
C LEU A 22 3.06 8.07 25.74
N GLY A 23 4.28 8.49 26.08
CA GLY A 23 5.47 7.64 25.99
C GLY A 23 5.41 6.44 26.93
N ILE A 24 4.97 6.63 28.17
CA ILE A 24 4.79 5.57 29.17
C ILE A 24 3.66 4.62 28.74
N SER A 25 2.56 5.14 28.21
CA SER A 25 1.45 4.31 27.72
C SER A 25 1.85 3.49 26.50
N LEU A 26 2.78 3.97 25.66
CA LEU A 26 3.16 3.31 24.41
C LEU A 26 4.29 2.28 24.60
N LEU A 27 5.30 2.61 25.42
CA LEU A 27 6.49 1.79 25.64
C LEU A 27 6.43 0.99 26.95
N GLY A 28 5.55 1.37 27.88
CA GLY A 28 5.55 0.89 29.25
C GLY A 28 6.56 1.65 30.12
N PRO A 29 6.37 1.68 31.45
CA PRO A 29 7.18 2.48 32.37
C PRO A 29 8.66 2.06 32.37
N ARG A 30 8.95 0.75 32.23
CA ARG A 30 10.34 0.26 32.16
C ARG A 30 11.07 0.75 30.92
N CYS A 31 10.53 0.49 29.73
CA CYS A 31 11.19 0.87 28.49
C CYS A 31 11.20 2.39 28.28
N TYR A 32 10.20 3.11 28.79
CA TYR A 32 10.23 4.58 28.81
C TYR A 32 11.40 5.10 29.64
N ASN A 33 11.58 4.62 30.87
CA ASN A 33 12.69 5.06 31.72
C ASN A 33 14.05 4.72 31.09
N THR A 34 14.23 3.48 30.64
CA THR A 34 15.52 3.01 30.09
C THR A 34 15.88 3.71 28.77
N LEU A 35 14.93 3.89 27.82
CA LEU A 35 15.26 4.54 26.54
C LEU A 35 15.15 6.06 26.57
N VAL A 36 14.16 6.64 27.24
CA VAL A 36 13.86 8.07 27.14
C VAL A 36 14.59 8.86 28.22
N LEU A 37 14.58 8.40 29.47
CA LEU A 37 15.25 9.11 30.57
C LEU A 37 16.74 8.76 30.66
N GLU A 38 17.06 7.47 30.62
CA GLU A 38 18.44 6.98 30.77
C GLU A 38 19.22 6.96 29.44
N ILE A 39 18.51 7.02 28.29
CA ILE A 39 19.10 6.97 26.94
C ILE A 39 20.06 5.78 26.82
N ASP A 40 19.57 4.61 27.24
CA ASP A 40 20.27 3.34 27.09
C ASP A 40 19.73 2.58 25.85
N LEU A 41 20.45 2.73 24.74
CA LEU A 41 20.17 2.04 23.48
C LEU A 41 20.67 0.59 23.48
N SER A 42 21.38 0.15 24.52
CA SER A 42 21.83 -1.24 24.67
C SER A 42 20.71 -2.17 25.17
N ALA A 43 19.58 -1.61 25.62
CA ALA A 43 18.37 -2.36 25.93
C ALA A 43 17.65 -2.82 24.65
N HIS A 44 18.16 -3.88 24.03
CA HIS A 44 17.72 -4.37 22.71
C HIS A 44 16.22 -4.69 22.63
N GLU A 45 15.61 -5.21 23.70
CA GLU A 45 14.16 -5.51 23.73
C GLU A 45 13.32 -4.25 23.68
N CYS A 46 13.62 -3.28 24.55
CA CYS A 46 12.93 -2.01 24.59
C CYS A 46 13.19 -1.16 23.33
N LEU A 47 14.38 -1.28 22.72
CA LEU A 47 14.68 -0.63 21.44
C LEU A 47 13.85 -1.22 20.29
N LYS A 48 13.74 -2.55 20.18
CA LYS A 48 12.90 -3.20 19.17
C LYS A 48 11.43 -2.80 19.32
N LEU A 49 10.93 -2.77 20.56
CA LEU A 49 9.57 -2.33 20.86
C LEU A 49 9.36 -0.86 20.47
N ALA A 50 10.29 0.03 20.83
CA ALA A 50 10.21 1.45 20.50
C ALA A 50 10.22 1.69 18.98
N VAL A 51 11.09 1.00 18.25
CA VAL A 51 11.13 1.03 16.78
C VAL A 51 9.82 0.50 16.21
N SER A 52 9.28 -0.60 16.75
CA SER A 52 8.00 -1.17 16.30
C SER A 52 6.86 -0.18 16.46
N LYS A 53 6.71 0.42 17.66
CA LYS A 53 5.65 1.40 17.93
C LYS A 53 5.79 2.64 17.08
N GLY A 54 7.01 3.15 16.91
CA GLY A 54 7.29 4.29 16.03
C GLY A 54 6.92 3.99 14.57
N LEU A 55 7.27 2.80 14.08
CA LEU A 55 6.93 2.35 12.73
C LEU A 55 5.42 2.18 12.56
N GLY A 56 4.74 1.57 13.53
CA GLY A 56 3.28 1.45 13.55
C GLY A 56 2.58 2.80 13.47
N ILE A 57 2.99 3.78 14.28
CA ILE A 57 2.44 5.14 14.24
C ILE A 57 2.71 5.80 12.88
N ALA A 58 3.92 5.69 12.35
CA ALA A 58 4.26 6.26 11.04
C ALA A 58 3.37 5.67 9.93
N ILE A 59 3.13 4.36 9.97
CA ILE A 59 2.26 3.69 9.02
C ILE A 59 0.80 4.16 9.16
N VAL A 60 0.28 4.25 10.39
CA VAL A 60 -1.08 4.78 10.65
C VAL A 60 -1.23 6.21 10.14
N CYS A 61 -0.25 7.08 10.40
CA CYS A 61 -0.23 8.46 9.90
C CYS A 61 -0.21 8.53 8.37
N ALA A 62 0.61 7.70 7.72
CA ALA A 62 0.65 7.62 6.26
C ALA A 62 -0.71 7.16 5.69
N ALA A 63 -1.31 6.13 6.29
CA ALA A 63 -2.59 5.56 5.87
C ALA A 63 -3.74 6.58 5.85
N SER A 64 -3.73 7.56 6.75
CA SER A 64 -4.70 8.68 6.78
C SER A 64 -4.74 9.52 5.50
N ILE A 65 -3.66 9.52 4.72
CA ILE A 65 -3.49 10.42 3.57
C ILE A 65 -3.57 9.64 2.24
N VAL A 66 -3.31 8.33 2.24
CA VAL A 66 -3.15 7.51 1.02
C VAL A 66 -4.32 7.64 0.05
N LYS A 67 -5.57 7.66 0.54
CA LYS A 67 -6.77 7.68 -0.32
C LYS A 67 -7.32 9.10 -0.56
N LEU A 68 -6.82 10.13 0.14
CA LEU A 68 -7.24 11.53 -0.02
C LEU A 68 -7.09 12.05 -1.46
N PRO A 69 -5.97 11.80 -2.19
CA PRO A 69 -5.86 12.25 -3.58
C PRO A 69 -6.97 11.70 -4.48
N GLN A 70 -7.42 10.47 -4.23
CA GLN A 70 -8.51 9.85 -4.98
C GLN A 70 -9.87 10.49 -4.65
N ILE A 71 -10.14 10.78 -3.37
CA ILE A 71 -11.35 11.50 -2.94
C ILE A 71 -11.41 12.87 -3.62
N ILE A 72 -10.31 13.63 -3.60
CA ILE A 72 -10.22 14.94 -4.23
C ILE A 72 -10.47 14.84 -5.74
N LYS A 73 -9.91 13.84 -6.42
CA LYS A 73 -10.14 13.61 -7.86
C LYS A 73 -11.62 13.34 -8.16
N LEU A 74 -12.27 12.46 -7.40
CA LEU A 74 -13.69 12.14 -7.58
C LEU A 74 -14.58 13.37 -7.37
N VAL A 75 -14.35 14.14 -6.30
CA VAL A 75 -15.13 15.35 -6.00
C VAL A 75 -14.94 16.43 -7.08
N ARG A 76 -13.72 16.64 -7.55
CA ARG A 76 -13.42 17.61 -8.62
C ARG A 76 -14.02 17.21 -9.96
N ALA A 77 -13.92 15.94 -10.32
CA ALA A 77 -14.46 15.42 -11.59
C ALA A 77 -15.98 15.25 -11.57
N ARG A 78 -16.59 15.10 -10.38
CA ARG A 78 -18.01 14.74 -10.19
C ARG A 78 -18.44 13.52 -11.02
N SER A 79 -17.53 12.57 -11.20
CA SER A 79 -17.75 11.39 -12.04
C SER A 79 -17.05 10.17 -11.45
N ALA A 80 -17.72 9.02 -11.54
CA ALA A 80 -17.19 7.72 -11.13
C ALA A 80 -16.49 6.96 -12.28
N HIS A 81 -16.37 7.57 -13.46
CA HIS A 81 -15.85 6.89 -14.65
C HIS A 81 -14.39 6.44 -14.48
N GLY A 82 -14.08 5.21 -14.90
CA GLY A 82 -12.74 4.63 -14.83
C GLY A 82 -12.33 4.11 -13.44
N VAL A 83 -13.24 4.15 -12.45
CA VAL A 83 -13.00 3.62 -11.11
C VAL A 83 -13.94 2.45 -10.82
N SER A 84 -13.38 1.32 -10.40
CA SER A 84 -14.13 0.10 -10.12
C SER A 84 -14.77 0.13 -8.73
N PHE A 85 -16.10 0.27 -8.68
CA PHE A 85 -16.86 0.16 -7.42
C PHE A 85 -16.67 -1.19 -6.74
N LEU A 86 -16.68 -2.29 -7.51
CA LEU A 86 -16.51 -3.64 -6.97
C LEU A 86 -15.16 -3.81 -6.26
N SER A 87 -14.10 -3.21 -6.78
CA SER A 87 -12.77 -3.25 -6.15
C SER A 87 -12.79 -2.58 -4.78
N TYR A 88 -13.39 -1.39 -4.67
CA TYR A 88 -13.53 -0.70 -3.38
C TYR A 88 -14.47 -1.43 -2.42
N LEU A 89 -15.53 -2.07 -2.91
CA LEU A 89 -16.42 -2.89 -2.09
C LEU A 89 -15.70 -4.10 -1.48
N LEU A 90 -14.89 -4.81 -2.28
CA LEU A 90 -14.09 -5.94 -1.82
C LEU A 90 -13.02 -5.49 -0.82
N GLU A 91 -12.33 -4.38 -1.10
CA GLU A 91 -11.32 -3.80 -0.19
C GLU A 91 -11.95 -3.38 1.15
N THR A 92 -13.08 -2.66 1.11
CA THR A 92 -13.85 -2.24 2.30
C THR A 92 -14.28 -3.46 3.13
N SER A 93 -14.76 -4.52 2.47
CA SER A 93 -15.19 -5.74 3.16
C SER A 93 -14.02 -6.47 3.83
N ALA A 94 -12.89 -6.60 3.14
CA ALA A 94 -11.68 -7.23 3.66
C ALA A 94 -11.09 -6.42 4.86
N LEU A 95 -11.10 -5.09 4.77
CA LEU A 95 -10.64 -4.21 5.85
C LEU A 95 -11.57 -4.26 7.06
N LEU A 96 -12.89 -4.37 6.86
CA LEU A 96 -13.85 -4.52 7.95
C LEU A 96 -13.63 -5.85 8.71
N ILE A 97 -13.43 -6.95 7.99
CA ILE A 97 -13.07 -8.25 8.58
C ILE A 97 -11.76 -8.13 9.36
N THR A 98 -10.74 -7.50 8.76
CA THR A 98 -9.43 -7.29 9.40
C THR A 98 -9.57 -6.49 10.68
N LEU A 99 -10.34 -5.42 10.67
CA LEU A 99 -10.59 -4.59 11.84
C LEU A 99 -11.27 -5.38 12.95
N ALA A 100 -12.32 -6.14 12.63
CA ALA A 100 -13.03 -6.94 13.61
C ALA A 100 -12.18 -8.07 14.21
N TYR A 101 -11.39 -8.77 13.38
CA TYR A 101 -10.47 -9.82 13.82
C TYR A 101 -9.45 -9.28 14.84
N ASN A 102 -8.77 -8.18 14.49
CA ASN A 102 -7.77 -7.57 15.37
C ASN A 102 -8.39 -7.02 16.66
N PHE A 103 -9.59 -6.43 16.58
CA PHE A 103 -10.30 -5.92 17.74
C PHE A 103 -10.72 -7.04 18.70
N ARG A 104 -11.30 -8.13 18.18
CA ARG A 104 -11.76 -9.27 19.00
C ARG A 104 -10.60 -10.04 19.64
N ASN A 105 -9.44 -10.09 18.98
CA ASN A 105 -8.22 -10.64 19.58
C ASN A 105 -7.51 -9.65 20.52
N ARG A 106 -8.08 -8.47 20.77
CA ARG A 106 -7.55 -7.45 21.69
C ARG A 106 -6.12 -7.01 21.35
N PHE A 107 -5.78 -7.01 20.06
CA PHE A 107 -4.46 -6.56 19.62
C PHE A 107 -4.29 -5.04 19.82
N PRO A 108 -3.05 -4.53 19.92
CA PRO A 108 -2.80 -3.11 20.05
C PRO A 108 -3.29 -2.33 18.81
N PHE A 109 -3.85 -1.14 19.01
CA PHE A 109 -4.32 -0.29 17.90
C PHE A 109 -3.18 0.07 16.92
N SER A 110 -1.93 0.16 17.38
CA SER A 110 -0.76 0.36 16.51
C SER A 110 -0.62 -0.70 15.41
N THR A 111 -1.15 -1.91 15.62
CA THR A 111 -1.08 -3.02 14.66
C THR A 111 -2.15 -2.92 13.58
N TYR A 112 -3.36 -2.41 13.85
CA TYR A 112 -4.45 -2.43 12.88
C TYR A 112 -5.09 -1.06 12.61
N GLY A 113 -4.60 0.00 13.25
CA GLY A 113 -5.15 1.35 13.12
C GLY A 113 -5.12 1.88 11.69
N GLU A 114 -4.16 1.45 10.87
CA GLU A 114 -4.13 1.76 9.44
C GLU A 114 -5.40 1.25 8.75
N SER A 115 -5.85 0.04 9.10
CA SER A 115 -6.98 -0.62 8.45
C SER A 115 -8.27 0.12 8.78
N ALA A 116 -8.41 0.63 10.01
CA ALA A 116 -9.53 1.47 10.41
C ALA A 116 -9.61 2.78 9.60
N LEU A 117 -8.46 3.45 9.43
CA LEU A 117 -8.41 4.73 8.71
C LEU A 117 -8.59 4.57 7.20
N ILE A 118 -8.05 3.50 6.61
CA ILE A 118 -8.27 3.19 5.19
C ILE A 118 -9.72 2.77 4.99
N LEU A 119 -10.31 1.95 5.87
CA LEU A 119 -11.72 1.55 5.81
C LEU A 119 -12.64 2.78 5.77
N ALA A 120 -12.41 3.76 6.64
CA ALA A 120 -13.19 5.00 6.66
C ALA A 120 -13.08 5.77 5.33
N GLN A 121 -11.88 5.88 4.77
CA GLN A 121 -11.67 6.55 3.48
C GLN A 121 -12.30 5.78 2.31
N ASP A 122 -12.21 4.45 2.30
CA ASP A 122 -12.79 3.60 1.26
C ASP A 122 -14.33 3.62 1.30
N LEU A 123 -14.93 3.74 2.50
CA LEU A 123 -16.37 3.96 2.65
C LEU A 123 -16.79 5.29 2.02
N VAL A 124 -16.05 6.37 2.27
CA VAL A 124 -16.29 7.68 1.63
C VAL A 124 -16.18 7.58 0.11
N ILE A 125 -15.13 6.92 -0.41
CA ILE A 125 -14.96 6.72 -1.85
C ILE A 125 -16.12 5.91 -2.43
N SER A 126 -16.54 4.83 -1.78
CA SER A 126 -17.63 3.96 -2.24
C SER A 126 -18.96 4.71 -2.31
N VAL A 127 -19.26 5.56 -1.33
CA VAL A 127 -20.43 6.44 -1.33
C VAL A 127 -20.37 7.46 -2.47
N LEU A 128 -19.21 8.10 -2.67
CA LEU A 128 -19.02 9.05 -3.78
C LEU A 128 -19.17 8.37 -5.15
N LEU A 129 -18.64 7.16 -5.32
CA LEU A 129 -18.77 6.38 -6.55
C LEU A 129 -20.23 6.08 -6.90
N LEU A 130 -21.04 5.66 -5.92
CA LEU A 130 -22.46 5.38 -6.13
C LEU A 130 -23.27 6.66 -6.40
N ASN A 131 -22.97 7.75 -5.70
CA ASN A 131 -23.62 9.04 -5.92
C ASN A 131 -23.33 9.60 -7.31
N TYR A 132 -22.05 9.70 -7.70
CA TYR A 132 -21.67 10.19 -9.03
C TYR A 132 -21.96 9.21 -10.17
N GLY A 133 -22.21 7.93 -9.84
CA GLY A 133 -22.72 6.92 -10.77
C GLY A 133 -24.23 6.94 -10.97
N GLY A 134 -24.96 7.89 -10.38
CA GLY A 134 -26.42 8.01 -10.49
C GLY A 134 -27.21 6.99 -9.67
N ARG A 135 -26.57 6.31 -8.70
CA ARG A 135 -27.16 5.24 -7.86
C ARG A 135 -27.16 5.65 -6.38
N ALA A 136 -27.54 6.89 -6.09
CA ALA A 136 -27.54 7.43 -4.72
C ALA A 136 -28.29 6.56 -3.68
N PRO A 137 -29.46 5.95 -3.97
CA PRO A 137 -30.12 5.05 -3.01
C PRO A 137 -29.27 3.83 -2.64
N ALA A 138 -28.47 3.31 -3.58
CA ALA A 138 -27.57 2.18 -3.33
C ALA A 138 -26.46 2.55 -2.34
N ALA A 139 -26.08 3.83 -2.21
CA ALA A 139 -25.11 4.28 -1.23
C ALA A 139 -25.65 4.14 0.20
N ALA A 140 -26.91 4.49 0.43
CA ALA A 140 -27.55 4.29 1.73
C ALA A 140 -27.67 2.80 2.09
N VAL A 141 -28.05 1.97 1.11
CA VAL A 141 -28.10 0.51 1.28
C VAL A 141 -26.72 -0.05 1.62
N LEU A 142 -25.67 0.39 0.91
CA LEU A 142 -24.29 -0.03 1.18
C LEU A 142 -23.88 0.28 2.63
N VAL A 143 -24.13 1.51 3.09
CA VAL A 143 -23.80 1.93 4.46
C VAL A 143 -24.57 1.10 5.48
N ALA A 144 -25.87 0.86 5.26
CA ALA A 144 -26.68 0.04 6.14
C ALA A 144 -26.19 -1.42 6.20
N VAL A 145 -25.85 -2.01 5.07
CA VAL A 145 -25.30 -3.38 4.98
C VAL A 145 -23.95 -3.47 5.69
N LEU A 146 -23.05 -2.51 5.48
CA LEU A 146 -21.75 -2.49 6.16
C LEU A 146 -21.89 -2.27 7.66
N ALA A 147 -22.82 -1.42 8.11
CA ALA A 147 -23.11 -1.23 9.53
C ALA A 147 -23.67 -2.51 10.18
N ALA A 148 -24.58 -3.20 9.51
CA ALA A 148 -25.10 -4.50 9.97
C ALA A 148 -23.99 -5.57 10.00
N ALA A 149 -23.16 -5.65 8.96
CA ALA A 149 -22.01 -6.55 8.92
C ALA A 149 -21.01 -6.26 10.04
N ALA A 150 -20.73 -4.98 10.30
CA ALA A 150 -19.89 -4.57 11.42
C ALA A 150 -20.50 -5.03 12.75
N ALA A 151 -21.78 -4.75 13.00
CA ALA A 151 -22.45 -5.17 14.23
C ALA A 151 -22.34 -6.69 14.47
N LEU A 152 -22.48 -7.50 13.41
CA LEU A 152 -22.31 -8.95 13.49
C LEU A 152 -20.86 -9.38 13.75
N LEU A 153 -19.89 -8.74 13.08
CA LEU A 153 -18.47 -9.08 13.19
C LEU A 153 -17.87 -8.70 14.55
N PHE A 154 -18.29 -7.57 15.12
CA PHE A 154 -17.82 -7.08 16.43
C PHE A 154 -18.56 -7.70 17.62
N ALA A 155 -19.74 -8.31 17.41
CA ALA A 155 -20.44 -9.02 18.47
C ALA A 155 -19.72 -10.32 18.86
N ASP A 156 -19.71 -10.62 20.17
CA ASP A 156 -19.10 -11.84 20.71
C ASP A 156 -19.90 -13.13 20.40
N GLY A 157 -21.13 -13.00 19.88
CA GLY A 157 -22.09 -14.10 19.76
C GLY A 157 -22.08 -14.87 18.43
N PRO A 158 -22.57 -14.29 17.32
CA PRO A 158 -23.00 -15.07 16.14
C PRO A 158 -21.84 -15.63 15.30
N LEU A 159 -20.64 -15.08 15.41
CA LEU A 159 -19.45 -15.53 14.69
C LEU A 159 -18.41 -16.03 15.69
N GLY A 160 -18.11 -17.33 15.63
CA GLY A 160 -17.02 -17.92 16.42
C GLY A 160 -15.66 -17.37 15.99
N HIS A 161 -14.67 -17.45 16.89
CA HIS A 161 -13.30 -17.02 16.61
C HIS A 161 -12.70 -17.75 15.39
N ASP A 162 -13.03 -19.03 15.20
CA ASP A 162 -12.55 -19.82 14.06
C ASP A 162 -13.08 -19.30 12.73
N THR A 163 -14.37 -18.98 12.65
CA THR A 163 -14.99 -18.41 11.45
C THR A 163 -14.37 -17.05 11.12
N LEU A 164 -14.14 -16.22 12.13
CA LEU A 164 -13.48 -14.92 11.94
C LEU A 164 -12.03 -15.08 11.47
N GLY A 165 -11.32 -16.11 11.95
CA GLY A 165 -10.01 -16.50 11.46
C GLY A 165 -10.02 -16.91 9.99
N TYR A 166 -10.98 -17.72 9.54
CA TYR A 166 -11.11 -18.06 8.12
C TYR A 166 -11.43 -16.84 7.25
N LEU A 167 -12.27 -15.93 7.74
CA LEU A 167 -12.56 -14.68 7.05
C LEU A 167 -11.30 -13.81 6.95
N GLN A 168 -10.51 -13.72 8.02
CA GLN A 168 -9.23 -12.99 8.02
C GLN A 168 -8.22 -13.62 7.04
N ALA A 169 -8.14 -14.95 7.01
CA ALA A 169 -7.32 -15.67 6.04
C ALA A 169 -7.75 -15.35 4.61
N GLY A 170 -9.05 -15.35 4.35
CA GLY A 170 -9.64 -14.97 3.06
C GLY A 170 -9.31 -13.53 2.67
N ALA A 171 -9.42 -12.57 3.60
CA ALA A 171 -9.05 -11.18 3.38
C ALA A 171 -7.56 -11.04 3.02
N GLY A 172 -6.68 -11.73 3.75
CA GLY A 172 -5.26 -11.78 3.43
C GLY A 172 -4.97 -12.40 2.06
N LEU A 173 -5.63 -13.53 1.75
CA LEU A 173 -5.51 -14.21 0.45
C LEU A 173 -5.96 -13.33 -0.71
N LEU A 174 -7.06 -12.59 -0.58
CA LEU A 174 -7.51 -11.65 -1.60
C LEU A 174 -6.46 -10.56 -1.85
N GLY A 175 -5.86 -10.03 -0.78
CA GLY A 175 -4.79 -9.03 -0.89
C GLY A 175 -3.56 -9.56 -1.63
N VAL A 176 -3.14 -10.80 -1.33
CA VAL A 176 -2.02 -11.47 -1.99
C VAL A 176 -2.36 -11.82 -3.44
N ALA A 177 -3.53 -12.41 -3.69
CA ALA A 177 -3.98 -12.83 -5.02
C ALA A 177 -4.08 -11.66 -5.99
N SER A 178 -4.44 -10.46 -5.52
CA SER A 178 -4.53 -9.25 -6.36
C SER A 178 -3.21 -8.89 -7.08
N LYS A 179 -2.07 -9.33 -6.54
CA LYS A 179 -0.73 -9.06 -7.10
C LYS A 179 -0.31 -10.07 -8.16
N LEU A 180 -0.91 -11.27 -8.18
CA LEU A 180 -0.53 -12.34 -9.11
C LEU A 180 -0.78 -11.96 -10.59
N PRO A 181 -1.95 -11.39 -10.96
CA PRO A 181 -2.17 -10.95 -12.34
C PRO A 181 -1.14 -9.92 -12.79
N GLN A 182 -0.71 -9.04 -11.87
CA GLN A 182 0.29 -8.02 -12.17
C GLN A 182 1.68 -8.64 -12.41
N ILE A 183 2.10 -9.59 -11.58
CA ILE A 183 3.36 -10.33 -11.76
C ILE A 183 3.38 -11.08 -13.10
N MET A 184 2.27 -11.75 -13.44
CA MET A 184 2.13 -12.49 -14.70
C MET A 184 2.14 -11.56 -15.90
N ALA A 185 1.45 -10.42 -15.82
CA ALA A 185 1.42 -9.44 -16.91
C ALA A 185 2.81 -8.87 -17.21
N ILE A 186 3.59 -8.51 -16.19
CA ILE A 186 4.96 -8.01 -16.36
C ILE A 186 5.85 -9.06 -17.04
N TRP A 187 5.73 -10.32 -16.62
CA TRP A 187 6.47 -11.42 -17.22
C TRP A 187 6.11 -11.61 -18.70
N GLN A 188 4.82 -11.64 -19.04
CA GLN A 188 4.34 -11.83 -20.41
C GLN A 188 4.70 -10.64 -21.32
N GLN A 189 4.63 -9.42 -20.81
CA GLN A 189 4.94 -8.20 -21.57
C GLN A 189 6.45 -7.95 -21.69
N GLY A 190 7.28 -8.59 -20.84
CA GLY A 190 8.72 -8.38 -20.79
C GLY A 190 9.12 -6.96 -20.40
N GLY A 191 8.29 -6.29 -19.58
CA GLY A 191 8.46 -4.90 -19.19
C GLY A 191 7.48 -4.47 -18.10
N THR A 192 7.83 -3.44 -17.33
CA THR A 192 7.02 -2.96 -16.20
C THR A 192 5.99 -1.89 -16.58
N GLY A 193 6.05 -1.40 -17.82
CA GLY A 193 5.03 -0.49 -18.39
C GLY A 193 4.97 0.87 -17.67
N GLN A 194 3.83 1.16 -17.05
CA GLN A 194 3.58 2.39 -16.26
C GLN A 194 3.67 2.14 -14.75
N LEU A 195 4.18 0.98 -14.33
CA LEU A 195 4.34 0.66 -12.92
C LEU A 195 5.40 1.58 -12.29
N SER A 196 5.02 2.23 -11.18
CA SER A 196 5.91 3.12 -10.44
C SER A 196 6.91 2.31 -9.61
N ALA A 197 8.21 2.48 -9.90
CA ALA A 197 9.28 1.91 -9.09
C ALA A 197 9.13 2.30 -7.61
N PHE A 198 8.84 3.59 -7.37
CA PHE A 198 8.62 4.12 -6.04
C PHE A 198 7.51 3.38 -5.31
N ALA A 199 6.37 3.11 -5.97
CA ALA A 199 5.28 2.37 -5.37
C ALA A 199 5.67 0.92 -5.04
N VAL A 200 6.36 0.23 -5.96
CA VAL A 200 6.80 -1.17 -5.76
C VAL A 200 7.75 -1.30 -4.56
N PHE A 201 8.76 -0.43 -4.46
CA PHE A 201 9.69 -0.45 -3.33
C PHE A 201 9.02 -0.03 -2.01
N ASN A 202 8.12 0.96 -2.03
CA ASN A 202 7.34 1.29 -0.84
C ASN A 202 6.45 0.14 -0.38
N TYR A 203 5.82 -0.60 -1.29
CA TYR A 203 5.06 -1.79 -0.91
C TYR A 203 5.94 -2.87 -0.29
N LEU A 204 7.15 -3.08 -0.82
CA LEU A 204 8.13 -4.01 -0.25
C LEU A 204 8.50 -3.59 1.18
N LEU A 205 8.95 -2.35 1.37
CA LEU A 205 9.36 -1.80 2.67
C LEU A 205 8.19 -1.77 3.66
N GLY A 206 6.99 -1.40 3.22
CA GLY A 206 5.78 -1.41 4.03
C GLY A 206 5.43 -2.82 4.50
N SER A 207 5.46 -3.82 3.61
CA SER A 207 5.22 -5.22 4.00
C SER A 207 6.30 -5.76 4.95
N LEU A 208 7.56 -5.38 4.78
CA LEU A 208 8.63 -5.74 5.73
C LEU A 208 8.41 -5.11 7.12
N SER A 209 8.03 -3.84 7.12
CA SER A 209 7.67 -3.10 8.34
C SER A 209 6.52 -3.76 9.08
N ARG A 210 5.53 -4.27 8.35
CA ARG A 210 4.38 -5.01 8.88
C ARG A 210 4.78 -6.37 9.47
N ILE A 211 5.70 -7.10 8.84
CA ILE A 211 6.27 -8.33 9.41
C ILE A 211 6.98 -8.01 10.74
N PHE A 212 7.85 -7.00 10.75
CA PHE A 212 8.59 -6.63 11.95
C PHE A 212 7.66 -6.22 13.10
N THR A 213 6.71 -5.32 12.84
CA THR A 213 5.76 -4.86 13.86
C THR A 213 4.87 -5.98 14.39
N THR A 214 4.43 -6.90 13.52
CA THR A 214 3.65 -8.07 13.95
C THR A 214 4.47 -8.96 14.86
N LEU A 215 5.72 -9.31 14.49
CA LEU A 215 6.60 -10.13 15.32
C LEU A 215 6.90 -9.51 16.70
N GLN A 216 6.87 -8.18 16.82
CA GLN A 216 7.14 -7.49 18.09
C GLN A 216 5.88 -7.25 18.93
N GLU A 217 4.72 -7.09 18.31
CA GLU A 217 3.50 -6.64 19.01
C GLU A 217 2.40 -7.70 19.14
N VAL A 218 2.44 -8.76 18.33
CA VAL A 218 1.35 -9.73 18.22
C VAL A 218 1.87 -11.16 18.00
N ASP A 219 1.43 -12.10 18.83
CA ASP A 219 1.71 -13.54 18.65
C ASP A 219 0.60 -14.22 17.82
N ASP A 220 0.40 -13.76 16.58
CA ASP A 220 -0.61 -14.29 15.66
C ASP A 220 0.02 -14.73 14.34
N LYS A 221 0.09 -16.06 14.17
CA LYS A 221 0.69 -16.68 12.99
C LYS A 221 -0.12 -16.42 11.71
N LEU A 222 -1.44 -16.25 11.81
CA LEU A 222 -2.28 -16.02 10.65
C LEU A 222 -1.99 -14.65 10.03
N ILE A 223 -1.96 -13.60 10.85
CA ILE A 223 -1.59 -12.25 10.42
C ILE A 223 -0.15 -12.24 9.89
N LEU A 224 0.77 -12.87 10.62
CA LEU A 224 2.17 -12.96 10.23
C LEU A 224 2.35 -13.62 8.85
N TYR A 225 1.73 -14.77 8.60
CA TYR A 225 1.82 -15.45 7.30
C TYR A 225 1.16 -14.64 6.17
N GLY A 226 0.10 -13.89 6.48
CA GLY A 226 -0.48 -12.91 5.55
C GLY A 226 0.53 -11.84 5.12
N PHE A 227 1.26 -11.25 6.06
CA PHE A 227 2.29 -10.26 5.72
C PHE A 227 3.52 -10.85 5.03
N VAL A 228 3.96 -12.04 5.45
CA VAL A 228 5.09 -12.76 4.82
C VAL A 228 4.77 -13.10 3.35
N SER A 229 3.60 -13.66 3.08
CA SER A 229 3.18 -13.96 1.70
C SER A 229 3.05 -12.68 0.86
N GLY A 230 2.49 -11.61 1.42
CA GLY A 230 2.44 -10.30 0.79
C GLY A 230 3.82 -9.70 0.47
N PHE A 231 4.79 -9.87 1.37
CA PHE A 231 6.18 -9.45 1.19
C PHE A 231 6.87 -10.24 0.07
N ILE A 232 6.71 -11.57 0.03
CA ILE A 232 7.28 -12.40 -1.04
C ILE A 232 6.81 -11.93 -2.41
N LEU A 233 5.50 -11.68 -2.59
CA LEU A 233 4.98 -11.19 -3.87
C LEU A 233 5.48 -9.77 -4.20
N ASN A 234 5.57 -8.89 -3.20
CA ASN A 234 6.18 -7.56 -3.39
C ASN A 234 7.66 -7.67 -3.78
N ALA A 235 8.39 -8.64 -3.23
CA ALA A 235 9.80 -8.87 -3.55
C ALA A 235 9.94 -9.36 -5.00
N ILE A 236 9.06 -10.26 -5.45
CA ILE A 236 9.00 -10.68 -6.86
C ILE A 236 8.76 -9.49 -7.77
N LEU A 237 7.78 -8.63 -7.45
CA LEU A 237 7.51 -7.41 -8.23
C LEU A 237 8.72 -6.46 -8.24
N ALA A 238 9.41 -6.28 -7.12
CA ALA A 238 10.61 -5.46 -7.03
C ALA A 238 11.77 -6.04 -7.86
N LEU A 239 11.96 -7.36 -7.83
CA LEU A 239 12.95 -8.05 -8.66
C LEU A 239 12.61 -7.92 -10.15
N GLN A 240 11.35 -8.09 -10.54
CA GLN A 240 10.90 -7.85 -11.91
C GLN A 240 11.12 -6.38 -12.31
N MET A 241 10.88 -5.42 -11.41
CA MET A 241 11.14 -4.01 -11.65
C MET A 241 12.62 -3.74 -11.93
N LEU A 242 13.53 -4.33 -11.15
CA LEU A 242 14.97 -4.22 -11.36
C LEU A 242 15.43 -4.94 -12.63
N TYR A 243 14.91 -6.13 -12.90
CA TYR A 243 15.28 -6.92 -14.07
C TYR A 243 14.86 -6.25 -15.38
N TYR A 244 13.64 -5.70 -15.44
CA TYR A 244 13.11 -5.02 -16.62
C TYR A 244 13.33 -3.50 -16.61
N TRP A 245 14.20 -2.98 -15.73
CA TRP A 245 14.41 -1.54 -15.55
C TRP A 245 14.75 -0.80 -16.86
N ASN A 246 15.52 -1.46 -17.74
CA ASN A 246 15.94 -0.93 -19.04
C ASN A 246 15.30 -1.65 -20.22
N ALA A 247 14.26 -2.46 -19.99
CA ALA A 247 13.58 -3.18 -21.07
C ALA A 247 12.84 -2.18 -21.97
N PRO A 248 12.97 -2.26 -23.31
CA PRO A 248 12.24 -1.38 -24.21
C PRO A 248 10.73 -1.62 -24.05
N SER A 249 9.99 -0.58 -23.63
CA SER A 249 8.53 -0.68 -23.50
C SER A 249 7.88 -1.12 -24.82
N GLU A 250 6.72 -1.77 -24.79
CA GLU A 250 5.99 -2.15 -26.01
C GLU A 250 5.75 -0.96 -26.96
N LYS A 251 5.60 0.27 -26.44
CA LYS A 251 5.54 1.51 -27.26
C LYS A 251 6.83 1.76 -28.05
N ALA A 252 7.99 1.37 -27.52
CA ALA A 252 9.26 1.42 -28.22
C ALA A 252 9.41 0.29 -29.25
N ARG A 253 8.84 -0.91 -28.99
CA ARG A 253 8.81 -2.02 -29.96
C ARG A 253 7.86 -1.77 -31.13
N GLY A 254 6.69 -1.16 -30.89
CA GLY A 254 5.75 -0.76 -31.94
C GLY A 254 6.37 0.24 -32.94
N LYS A 255 7.03 1.30 -32.42
CA LYS A 255 7.76 2.25 -33.27
C LYS A 255 8.96 1.65 -34.01
N ARG A 256 9.57 0.57 -33.49
CA ARG A 256 10.72 -0.10 -34.14
C ARG A 256 10.28 -1.08 -35.23
N ARG A 257 9.04 -1.56 -35.22
CA ARG A 257 8.45 -2.41 -36.27
C ARG A 257 7.94 -1.61 -37.47
N GLU A 258 7.64 -0.33 -37.31
CA GLU A 258 7.23 0.59 -38.39
C GLU A 258 8.40 1.30 -39.10
N ALA A 259 9.66 1.03 -38.72
CA ALA A 259 10.80 1.51 -39.49
C ALA A 259 10.89 0.74 -40.82
N PRO A 260 10.90 1.40 -42.00
CA PRO A 260 10.60 0.73 -43.26
C PRO A 260 11.70 -0.23 -43.72
N MET A 261 11.29 -1.46 -44.06
CA MET A 261 11.93 -2.23 -45.13
C MET A 261 11.65 -1.52 -46.47
N ALA A 262 12.68 -1.49 -47.34
CA ALA A 262 12.78 -0.89 -48.67
C ALA A 262 13.44 0.51 -48.66
N MET A 263 14.53 0.77 -49.39
CA MET A 263 14.72 0.39 -50.79
C MET A 263 16.22 0.22 -51.12
N THR A 264 16.57 -0.97 -51.60
CA THR A 264 17.82 -1.23 -52.34
C THR A 264 17.70 -0.54 -53.70
N THR A 265 18.39 0.58 -53.92
CA THR A 265 18.41 1.22 -55.24
C THR A 265 19.49 0.58 -56.09
N ALA A 266 19.08 -0.33 -56.97
CA ALA A 266 19.89 -0.82 -58.07
C ALA A 266 20.09 0.28 -59.13
N THR A 267 21.32 0.38 -59.59
CA THR A 267 21.79 1.28 -60.65
C THR A 267 21.31 0.80 -62.02
N SER A 268 20.63 1.65 -62.80
CA SER A 268 20.71 1.60 -64.26
C SER A 268 20.30 2.93 -64.89
N MET A 269 21.26 3.59 -65.53
CA MET A 269 21.04 4.75 -66.39
C MET A 269 20.49 4.29 -67.76
N SER A 270 19.54 5.04 -68.32
CA SER A 270 19.35 5.14 -69.77
C SER A 270 18.73 6.50 -70.10
N GLY A 271 19.25 7.13 -71.15
CA GLY A 271 19.22 8.57 -71.34
C GLY A 271 18.05 9.12 -72.16
N LYS A 272 18.03 10.46 -72.23
CA LYS A 272 17.94 11.28 -73.46
C LYS A 272 17.83 12.77 -73.07
N SER A 273 18.82 13.56 -73.48
CA SER A 273 18.70 15.00 -73.79
C SER A 273 17.90 15.16 -75.11
N PRO A 274 17.40 16.36 -75.54
CA PRO A 274 17.98 17.69 -75.28
C PRO A 274 16.97 18.86 -75.11
N THR A 275 17.43 20.04 -74.68
CA THR A 275 17.35 21.28 -75.49
C THR A 275 17.80 22.54 -74.74
N THR A 276 18.81 23.17 -75.35
CA THR A 276 19.20 24.58 -75.47
C THR A 276 18.60 25.66 -74.56
N ARG A 277 19.48 26.50 -73.97
CA ARG A 277 19.66 27.94 -74.28
C ARG A 277 20.69 28.59 -73.34
N ARG A 278 21.90 28.87 -73.83
CA ARG A 278 22.85 29.83 -73.22
C ARG A 278 23.24 30.87 -74.27
N ARG A 279 23.03 32.14 -73.95
CA ARG A 279 23.68 33.30 -74.57
C ARG A 279 25.07 33.46 -73.96
N GLY A 280 26.05 33.84 -74.78
CA GLY A 280 27.40 34.25 -74.37
C GLY A 280 28.43 33.18 -74.60
#